data_AF-A0A8B6E1W8-F1
#
_entry.id   AF-A0A8B6E1W8-F1
#
_cell.length_a   1.000
_cell.length_b   1.000
_cell.length_c   1.000
_cell.angle_alpha   90.00
_cell.angle_beta   90.00
_cell.angle_gamma   90.00
#
_symmetry.space_group_name_H-M   'P 1'
#
loop_
_entity.id
_entity.type
_entity.pdbx_description
1 polymer ?
#
loop_
_entity_poly.entity_id
_entity_poly.type
_entity_poly.pdbx_seq_one_letter_code
_entity_poly.pdbx_strand_id
1 'polypeptide(L)'
;MRQTGHCIHSCPKGYFGVRHEDYSICNMDCMAGPWSSWTPCARNGQTCGYKYGITTRSREILEHPSPNGATCPSLVENRCCRMEMRHCADILHNQSEFTKWKSLSKHDRKILRRRYRRRKRRKHKNRHKLRKRKKKNETRKGKQRNKDKKRHKKKNRLKNKRKRRLMRRKEAWKVFCGNGIVFNDLNSIPLLD
;
A
#
# COMPACT_ATOMS: atom_id res chain seq x y z
N MET A 1 -18.22 -0.39 48.96
CA MET A 1 -18.86 -1.23 47.93
C MET A 1 -17.84 -2.27 47.47
N ARG A 2 -18.03 -3.56 47.78
CA ARG A 2 -17.14 -4.64 47.32
C ARG A 2 -17.66 -5.16 45.99
N GLN A 3 -16.87 -5.07 44.92
CA GLN A 3 -17.21 -5.69 43.63
C GLN A 3 -16.70 -7.14 43.66
N THR A 4 -17.62 -8.11 43.62
CA THR A 4 -17.31 -9.53 43.48
C THR A 4 -17.34 -9.91 42.00
N GLY A 5 -16.18 -10.18 41.41
CA GLY A 5 -16.07 -10.73 40.05
C GLY A 5 -15.89 -12.25 40.08
N HIS A 6 -16.52 -12.96 39.14
CA HIS A 6 -16.32 -14.40 38.95
C HIS A 6 -15.35 -14.65 37.79
N CYS A 7 -14.33 -15.46 38.02
CA CYS A 7 -13.40 -15.87 36.97
C CYS A 7 -14.04 -16.93 36.08
N ILE A 8 -14.19 -16.64 34.78
CA ILE A 8 -14.70 -17.58 33.78
C ILE A 8 -13.57 -18.42 33.19
N HIS A 9 -13.82 -19.72 33.02
CA HIS A 9 -12.82 -20.65 32.49
C HIS A 9 -12.70 -20.61 30.96
N SER A 10 -13.65 -20.03 30.24
CA SER A 10 -13.57 -19.89 28.79
C SER A 10 -14.23 -18.60 28.36
N CYS A 11 -13.85 -18.09 27.19
CA CYS A 11 -14.53 -16.95 26.60
C CYS A 11 -16.01 -17.30 26.35
N PRO A 12 -16.94 -16.37 26.63
CA PRO A 12 -18.36 -16.55 26.33
C PRO A 12 -18.60 -16.65 24.83
N LYS A 13 -19.78 -17.15 24.43
CA LYS A 13 -20.13 -17.35 23.01
C LYS A 13 -19.98 -16.04 22.23
N GLY A 14 -19.32 -16.09 21.07
CA GLY A 14 -19.03 -14.92 20.22
C GLY A 14 -17.64 -14.30 20.45
N TYR A 15 -16.93 -14.71 21.50
CA TYR A 15 -15.59 -14.26 21.82
C TYR A 15 -14.57 -15.40 21.67
N PHE A 16 -13.36 -15.09 21.20
CA PHE A 16 -12.24 -16.02 21.10
C PHE A 16 -11.01 -15.45 21.80
N GLY A 17 -10.10 -16.28 22.27
CA GLY A 17 -9.06 -15.79 23.17
C GLY A 17 -7.94 -16.76 23.46
N VAL A 18 -6.82 -16.21 23.95
CA VAL A 18 -5.69 -16.98 24.47
C VAL A 18 -5.72 -16.89 25.99
N ARG A 19 -5.47 -18.02 26.65
CA ARG A 19 -5.36 -18.09 28.11
C ARG A 19 -3.91 -17.88 28.51
N HIS A 20 -3.68 -16.94 29.41
CA HIS A 20 -2.42 -16.79 30.14
C HIS A 20 -2.61 -17.30 31.58
N GLU A 21 -1.48 -17.56 32.25
CA GLU A 21 -1.43 -18.11 33.61
C GLU A 21 -2.10 -17.18 34.64
N ASP A 22 -1.98 -15.85 34.43
CA ASP A 22 -2.53 -14.85 35.35
C ASP A 22 -3.81 -14.15 34.84
N TYR A 23 -4.14 -14.27 33.55
CA TYR A 23 -5.31 -13.61 32.94
C TYR A 23 -5.76 -14.28 31.65
N SER A 24 -7.04 -14.14 31.29
CA SER A 24 -7.57 -14.62 30.00
C SER A 24 -8.00 -13.42 29.15
N ILE A 25 -7.51 -13.34 27.92
CA ILE A 25 -7.89 -12.28 26.97
C ILE A 25 -8.96 -12.83 26.05
N CYS A 26 -10.13 -12.20 26.02
CA CYS A 26 -11.19 -12.50 25.07
C CYS A 26 -11.34 -11.35 24.08
N ASN A 27 -11.30 -11.66 22.79
CA ASN A 27 -11.48 -10.76 21.67
C ASN A 27 -12.74 -11.12 20.90
N MET A 28 -13.35 -10.13 20.25
CA MET A 28 -14.36 -10.34 19.23
C MET A 28 -13.93 -9.76 17.90
N ASP A 29 -14.27 -10.49 16.85
CA ASP A 29 -14.18 -9.99 15.49
C ASP A 29 -15.35 -9.07 15.21
N CYS A 30 -15.15 -8.15 14.28
CA CYS A 30 -16.24 -7.30 13.83
C CYS A 30 -17.31 -8.11 13.10
N MET A 31 -18.57 -7.95 13.51
CA MET A 31 -19.72 -8.52 12.80
C MET A 31 -20.46 -7.43 12.03
N ALA A 32 -20.47 -7.57 10.70
CA ALA A 32 -21.25 -6.69 9.83
C ALA A 32 -22.67 -7.26 9.62
N GLY A 33 -23.65 -6.37 9.59
CA GLY A 33 -25.05 -6.70 9.40
C GLY A 33 -25.42 -7.07 7.96
N PRO A 34 -26.72 -7.31 7.71
CA PRO A 34 -27.21 -7.62 6.37
C PRO A 34 -26.98 -6.45 5.42
N TRP A 35 -26.84 -6.78 4.13
CA TRP A 35 -26.71 -5.79 3.08
C TRP A 35 -28.02 -5.03 2.85
N SER A 36 -27.91 -3.72 2.62
CA SER A 36 -29.00 -2.92 2.09
C SER A 36 -29.38 -3.37 0.67
N SER A 37 -30.55 -2.92 0.23
CA SER A 37 -30.90 -2.96 -1.18
C SER A 37 -29.92 -2.14 -2.02
N TRP A 38 -29.76 -2.54 -3.28
CA TRP A 38 -28.96 -1.82 -4.26
C TRP A 38 -29.57 -0.46 -4.59
N THR A 39 -28.76 0.60 -4.64
CA THR A 39 -29.20 1.91 -5.10
C THR A 39 -29.50 1.90 -6.61
N PRO A 40 -30.32 2.83 -7.11
CA PRO A 40 -30.53 2.99 -8.55
C PRO A 40 -29.19 3.17 -9.29
N CYS A 41 -29.08 2.56 -10.48
CA CYS A 41 -27.89 2.71 -11.30
C CYS A 41 -27.71 4.17 -11.71
N ALA A 42 -26.61 4.81 -11.29
CA ALA A 42 -26.35 6.21 -11.58
C ALA A 42 -24.88 6.45 -11.92
N ARG A 43 -24.62 7.57 -12.61
CA ARG A 43 -23.27 8.07 -12.88
C ARG A 43 -23.23 9.56 -12.59
N ASN A 44 -22.32 9.97 -11.69
CA ASN A 44 -22.22 11.36 -11.21
C ASN A 44 -23.56 11.90 -10.62
N GLY A 45 -24.32 11.04 -9.94
CA GLY A 45 -25.63 11.40 -9.39
C GLY A 45 -26.77 11.43 -10.42
N GLN A 46 -26.52 11.07 -11.68
CA GLN A 46 -27.52 11.08 -12.75
C GLN A 46 -27.85 9.67 -13.23
N THR A 47 -29.12 9.40 -13.50
CA THR A 47 -29.65 8.12 -14.02
C THR A 47 -29.88 8.14 -15.54
N CYS A 48 -29.50 9.23 -16.21
CA CYS A 48 -29.70 9.49 -17.63
C CYS A 48 -28.36 9.89 -18.30
N GLY A 49 -28.33 9.91 -19.63
CA GLY A 49 -27.22 10.42 -20.44
C GLY A 49 -26.05 9.45 -20.64
N TYR A 50 -26.03 8.32 -19.93
CA TYR A 50 -24.92 7.36 -19.97
C TYR A 50 -25.41 5.92 -20.18
N LYS A 51 -24.64 5.13 -20.93
CA LYS A 51 -24.93 3.70 -21.18
C LYS A 51 -24.64 2.80 -19.97
N TYR A 52 -23.77 3.24 -19.08
CA TYR A 52 -23.32 2.48 -17.91
C TYR A 52 -23.15 3.39 -16.69
N GLY A 53 -23.53 2.88 -15.52
CA GLY A 53 -23.41 3.55 -14.23
C GLY A 53 -22.90 2.60 -13.15
N ILE A 54 -23.00 3.05 -11.91
CA ILE A 54 -22.64 2.30 -10.70
C ILE A 54 -23.87 2.23 -9.82
N THR A 55 -24.14 1.03 -9.30
CA THR A 55 -25.05 0.81 -8.18
C THR A 55 -24.23 0.46 -6.95
N THR A 56 -24.68 0.94 -5.80
CA THR A 56 -23.99 0.81 -4.52
C THR A 56 -24.96 0.19 -3.52
N ARG A 57 -24.45 -0.68 -2.65
CA ARG A 57 -25.14 -1.10 -1.43
C ARG A 57 -24.23 -0.94 -0.24
N SER A 58 -24.81 -0.77 0.93
CA SER A 58 -24.08 -0.61 2.19
C SER A 58 -24.62 -1.55 3.25
N ARG A 59 -23.80 -1.86 4.25
CA ARG A 59 -24.22 -2.57 5.46
C ARG A 59 -23.60 -1.90 6.67
N GLU A 60 -24.31 -1.97 7.78
CA GLU A 60 -23.85 -1.41 9.05
C GLU A 60 -23.09 -2.45 9.86
N ILE A 61 -22.35 -2.00 10.86
CA ILE A 61 -21.67 -2.88 11.82
C ILE A 61 -22.69 -3.21 12.92
N LEU A 62 -22.92 -4.50 13.18
CA LEU A 62 -23.72 -4.94 14.33
C LEU A 62 -22.87 -4.95 15.60
N GLU A 63 -21.63 -5.43 15.51
CA GLU A 63 -20.70 -5.49 16.64
C GLU A 63 -19.32 -4.98 16.23
N HIS A 64 -18.80 -4.03 17.01
CA HIS A 64 -17.48 -3.47 16.80
C HIS A 64 -16.37 -4.44 17.24
N PRO A 65 -15.22 -4.47 16.55
CA PRO A 65 -14.13 -5.36 16.92
C PRO A 65 -13.51 -4.95 18.25
N SER A 66 -13.07 -5.94 19.02
CA SER A 66 -12.19 -5.70 20.17
C SER A 66 -10.82 -5.18 19.71
N PRO A 67 -10.00 -4.57 20.59
CA PRO A 67 -8.69 -4.01 20.22
C PRO A 67 -7.76 -4.98 19.48
N ASN A 68 -7.87 -6.28 19.77
CA ASN A 68 -7.09 -7.34 19.11
C ASN A 68 -7.96 -8.26 18.21
N GLY A 69 -9.20 -7.86 17.91
CA GLY A 69 -10.09 -8.58 17.00
C GLY A 69 -9.84 -8.24 15.54
N ALA A 70 -10.37 -9.06 14.63
CA ALA A 70 -10.30 -8.79 13.20
C ALA A 70 -11.14 -7.57 12.81
N THR A 71 -10.62 -6.79 11.86
CA THR A 71 -11.30 -5.60 11.35
C THR A 71 -12.56 -5.96 10.56
N CYS A 72 -13.50 -5.02 10.49
CA CYS A 72 -14.75 -5.21 9.76
C CYS A 72 -14.50 -5.51 8.27
N PRO A 73 -15.24 -6.46 7.69
CA PRO A 73 -15.23 -6.66 6.25
C PRO A 73 -15.82 -5.43 5.55
N SER A 74 -15.69 -5.32 4.22
CA SER A 74 -16.15 -4.13 3.48
C SER A 74 -17.61 -3.81 3.79
N LEU A 75 -17.88 -2.57 4.20
CA LEU A 75 -19.22 -2.07 4.52
C LEU A 75 -19.95 -1.51 3.30
N VAL A 76 -19.23 -1.28 2.20
CA VAL A 76 -19.79 -0.73 0.97
C VAL A 76 -19.38 -1.63 -0.19
N GLU A 77 -20.32 -1.87 -1.10
CA GLU A 77 -20.08 -2.63 -2.32
C GLU A 77 -20.61 -1.88 -3.52
N ASN A 78 -19.80 -1.81 -4.57
CA ASN A 78 -20.11 -1.11 -5.81
C ASN A 78 -20.11 -2.09 -6.99
N ARG A 79 -21.12 -2.00 -7.85
CA ARG A 79 -21.24 -2.83 -9.04
C ARG A 79 -21.54 -1.97 -10.27
N CYS A 80 -20.90 -2.29 -11.39
CA CYS A 80 -21.23 -1.72 -12.69
C CYS A 80 -22.60 -2.21 -13.17
N CYS A 81 -23.42 -1.31 -13.68
CA CYS A 81 -24.75 -1.62 -14.18
C CYS A 81 -24.98 -0.96 -15.55
N ARG A 82 -25.82 -1.60 -16.38
CA ARG A 82 -26.25 -1.07 -17.67
C ARG A 82 -27.47 -0.19 -17.43
N MET A 83 -27.47 0.99 -18.03
CA MET A 83 -28.58 1.94 -17.93
C MET A 83 -29.27 2.08 -19.27
N GLU A 84 -30.56 2.38 -19.25
CA GLU A 84 -31.26 2.84 -20.45
C GLU A 84 -30.74 4.22 -20.83
N MET A 85 -30.39 4.37 -22.12
CA MET A 85 -29.96 5.66 -22.64
C MET A 85 -31.15 6.59 -22.73
N ARG A 86 -31.28 7.48 -21.74
CA ARG A 86 -32.25 8.57 -21.74
C ARG A 86 -31.53 9.90 -21.86
N HIS A 87 -32.09 10.87 -22.58
CA HIS A 87 -31.59 12.23 -22.55
C HIS A 87 -31.95 12.85 -21.19
N CYS A 88 -30.98 13.44 -20.49
CA CYS A 88 -31.28 14.17 -19.26
C CYS A 88 -32.08 15.43 -19.59
N ALA A 89 -33.17 15.67 -18.86
CA ALA A 89 -34.04 16.83 -19.07
C ALA A 89 -33.30 18.16 -18.85
N ASP A 90 -32.33 18.19 -17.94
CA ASP A 90 -31.61 19.42 -17.62
C ASP A 90 -30.12 19.32 -17.92
N ILE A 91 -29.78 19.63 -19.18
CA ILE A 91 -28.48 20.20 -19.52
C ILE A 91 -28.74 21.53 -20.25
N LEU A 92 -29.16 22.55 -19.50
CA LEU A 92 -28.87 23.96 -19.80
C LEU A 92 -27.36 24.26 -19.73
N HIS A 93 -26.48 23.33 -20.12
CA HIS A 93 -25.03 23.48 -20.09
C HIS A 93 -24.36 23.14 -21.42
N ASN A 94 -25.05 23.32 -22.55
CA ASN A 94 -24.34 23.36 -23.83
C ASN A 94 -24.97 24.25 -24.90
N GLN A 95 -26.02 25.01 -24.56
CA GLN A 95 -26.46 26.06 -25.48
C GLN A 95 -25.56 27.28 -25.39
N SER A 96 -25.10 27.70 -24.21
CA SER A 96 -24.29 28.93 -24.06
C SER A 96 -22.91 28.87 -24.74
N GLU A 97 -22.21 27.73 -24.75
CA GLU A 97 -20.94 27.59 -25.48
C GLU A 97 -21.15 27.43 -27.00
N PHE A 98 -22.21 26.74 -27.41
CA PHE A 98 -22.52 26.52 -28.82
C PHE A 98 -23.05 27.79 -29.51
N THR A 99 -23.90 28.57 -28.83
CA THR A 99 -24.37 29.87 -29.31
C THR A 99 -23.23 30.89 -29.35
N LYS A 100 -22.33 30.87 -28.36
CA LYS A 100 -21.11 31.70 -28.34
C LYS A 100 -20.16 31.41 -29.51
N TRP A 101 -20.07 30.16 -29.99
CA TRP A 101 -19.26 29.85 -31.18
C TRP A 101 -19.89 30.38 -32.47
N LYS A 102 -21.22 30.35 -32.58
CA LYS A 102 -21.95 30.87 -33.75
C LYS A 102 -22.00 32.39 -33.79
N SER A 103 -22.05 33.07 -32.64
CA SER A 103 -22.06 34.54 -32.54
C SER A 103 -20.70 35.19 -32.82
N LEU A 104 -19.60 34.42 -32.87
CA LEU A 104 -18.28 34.94 -33.19
C LEU A 104 -18.09 35.21 -34.69
N SER A 105 -17.40 36.32 -34.99
CA SER A 105 -17.00 36.67 -36.34
C SER A 105 -16.16 35.55 -37.00
N LYS A 106 -16.15 35.50 -38.34
CA LYS A 106 -15.30 34.54 -39.08
C LYS A 106 -13.80 34.72 -38.71
N HIS A 107 -13.37 35.94 -38.41
CA HIS A 107 -12.01 36.28 -38.01
C HIS A 107 -11.66 35.66 -36.64
N ASP A 108 -12.52 35.83 -35.65
CA ASP A 108 -12.29 35.32 -34.29
C ASP A 108 -12.27 33.80 -34.25
N ARG A 109 -13.16 33.14 -35.01
CA ARG A 109 -13.15 31.69 -35.17
C ARG A 109 -11.83 31.19 -35.76
N LYS A 110 -11.22 31.92 -36.70
CA LYS A 110 -9.90 31.62 -37.26
C LYS A 110 -8.78 31.80 -36.23
N ILE A 111 -8.84 32.84 -35.41
CA ILE A 111 -7.89 33.07 -34.30
C ILE A 111 -7.96 31.93 -33.28
N LEU A 112 -9.16 31.55 -32.83
CA LEU A 112 -9.35 30.46 -31.87
C LEU A 112 -8.84 29.12 -32.40
N ARG A 113 -9.12 28.79 -33.67
CA ARG A 113 -8.56 27.60 -34.34
C ARG A 113 -7.04 27.63 -34.38
N ARG A 114 -6.42 28.79 -34.69
CA ARG A 114 -4.96 28.97 -34.67
C ARG A 114 -4.39 28.80 -33.25
N ARG A 115 -5.01 29.40 -32.24
CA ARG A 115 -4.62 29.27 -30.82
C ARG A 115 -4.70 27.82 -30.35
N TYR A 116 -5.78 27.12 -30.68
CA TYR A 116 -5.96 25.69 -30.38
C TYR A 116 -4.85 24.83 -31.01
N ARG A 117 -4.58 25.01 -32.32
CA ARG A 117 -3.49 24.30 -33.02
C ARG A 117 -2.13 24.57 -32.36
N ARG A 118 -1.83 25.82 -32.00
CA ARG A 118 -0.59 26.21 -31.27
C ARG A 118 -0.53 25.51 -29.90
N ARG A 119 -1.61 25.50 -29.13
CA ARG A 119 -1.69 24.82 -27.82
C ARG A 119 -1.47 23.31 -27.96
N LYS A 120 -2.07 22.67 -28.96
CA LYS A 120 -1.90 21.22 -29.24
C LYS A 120 -0.44 20.90 -29.59
N ARG A 121 0.21 21.70 -30.45
CA ARG A 121 1.64 21.58 -30.77
C ARG A 121 2.54 21.73 -29.54
N ARG A 122 2.27 22.72 -28.67
CA ARG A 122 3.00 22.92 -27.39
C ARG A 122 2.84 21.71 -26.46
N LYS A 123 1.62 21.19 -26.28
CA LYS A 123 1.36 19.97 -25.50
C LYS A 123 2.15 18.77 -26.02
N HIS A 124 2.17 18.55 -27.34
CA HIS A 124 2.95 17.45 -27.94
C HIS A 124 4.46 17.60 -27.68
N LYS A 125 5.03 18.79 -27.91
CA LYS A 125 6.44 19.08 -27.62
C LYS A 125 6.78 18.84 -26.14
N ASN A 126 5.92 19.28 -25.22
CA ASN A 126 6.13 19.07 -23.77
C ASN A 126 6.06 17.59 -23.40
N ARG A 127 5.11 16.83 -23.95
CA ARG A 127 5.02 15.36 -23.75
C ARG A 127 6.29 14.65 -24.23
N HIS A 128 6.80 15.03 -25.40
CA HIS A 128 8.04 14.48 -25.93
C HIS A 128 9.26 14.83 -25.05
N LYS A 129 9.40 16.10 -24.61
CA LYS A 129 10.45 16.52 -23.67
C LYS A 129 10.39 15.73 -22.36
N LEU A 130 9.19 15.53 -21.80
CA LEU A 130 8.98 14.77 -20.57
C LEU A 130 9.40 13.31 -20.74
N ARG A 131 9.03 12.66 -21.87
CA ARG A 131 9.47 11.29 -22.20
C ARG A 131 11.00 11.18 -22.26
N LYS A 132 11.67 12.12 -22.92
CA LYS A 132 13.15 12.16 -22.98
C LYS A 132 13.78 12.30 -21.59
N ARG A 133 13.24 13.19 -20.74
CA ARG A 133 13.70 13.36 -19.34
C ARG A 133 13.52 12.09 -18.51
N LYS A 134 12.36 11.43 -18.61
CA LYS A 134 12.09 10.16 -17.92
C LYS A 134 13.10 9.08 -18.31
N LYS A 135 13.33 8.87 -19.62
CA LYS A 135 14.31 7.89 -20.11
C LYS A 135 15.72 8.15 -19.57
N LYS A 136 16.18 9.42 -19.58
CA LYS A 136 17.49 9.80 -19.02
C LYS A 136 17.59 9.53 -17.51
N ASN A 137 16.53 9.81 -16.75
CA ASN A 137 16.48 9.55 -15.32
C ASN A 137 16.47 8.04 -15.01
N GLU A 138 15.75 7.23 -15.79
CA GLU A 138 15.77 5.77 -15.66
C GLU A 138 17.16 5.19 -15.92
N THR A 139 17.86 5.66 -16.96
CA THR A 139 19.25 5.24 -17.23
C THR A 139 20.17 5.58 -16.06
N ARG A 140 20.05 6.79 -15.48
CA ARG A 140 20.81 7.21 -14.29
C ARG A 140 20.51 6.32 -13.07
N LYS A 141 19.23 6.05 -12.80
CA LYS A 141 18.79 5.15 -11.73
C LYS A 141 19.32 3.73 -11.93
N GLY A 142 19.32 3.21 -13.16
CA GLY A 142 19.89 1.91 -13.51
C GLY A 142 21.39 1.82 -13.22
N LYS A 143 22.15 2.85 -13.63
CA LYS A 143 23.59 2.96 -13.32
C LYS A 143 23.85 2.99 -11.80
N GLN A 144 23.05 3.75 -11.05
CA GLN A 144 23.17 3.83 -9.60
C GLN A 144 22.88 2.49 -8.93
N ARG A 145 21.76 1.82 -9.29
CA ARG A 145 21.42 0.47 -8.81
C ARG A 145 22.55 -0.54 -9.06
N ASN A 146 23.18 -0.49 -10.23
CA ASN A 146 24.31 -1.36 -10.55
C ASN A 146 25.55 -1.06 -9.67
N LYS A 147 25.85 0.21 -9.38
CA LYS A 147 26.89 0.58 -8.42
C LYS A 147 26.58 0.07 -7.01
N ASP A 148 25.35 0.24 -6.55
CA ASP A 148 24.93 -0.21 -5.21
C ASP A 148 24.97 -1.74 -5.08
N LYS A 149 24.54 -2.48 -6.10
CA LYS A 149 24.68 -3.95 -6.16
C LYS A 149 26.14 -4.38 -6.06
N LYS A 150 27.08 -3.72 -6.78
CA LYS A 150 28.52 -4.01 -6.69
C LYS A 150 29.06 -3.74 -5.27
N ARG A 151 28.68 -2.61 -4.67
CA ARG A 151 29.06 -2.25 -3.29
C ARG A 151 28.51 -3.26 -2.26
N HIS A 152 27.26 -3.68 -2.40
CA HIS A 152 26.65 -4.70 -1.55
C HIS A 152 27.36 -6.05 -1.68
N LYS A 153 27.66 -6.49 -2.90
CA LYS A 153 28.43 -7.73 -3.17
C LYS A 153 29.82 -7.69 -2.50
N LYS A 154 30.52 -6.54 -2.57
CA LYS A 154 31.82 -6.34 -1.88
C LYS A 154 31.67 -6.42 -0.36
N LYS A 155 30.66 -5.75 0.22
CA LYS A 155 30.37 -5.81 1.66
C LYS A 155 30.07 -7.23 2.13
N ASN A 156 29.26 -7.99 1.38
CA ASN A 156 28.93 -9.37 1.72
C ASN A 156 30.16 -10.29 1.67
N ARG A 157 31.03 -10.13 0.65
CA ARG A 157 32.32 -10.84 0.60
C ARG A 157 33.18 -10.57 1.83
N LEU A 158 33.29 -9.30 2.27
CA LEU A 158 34.03 -8.93 3.48
C LEU A 158 33.40 -9.51 4.75
N LYS A 159 32.07 -9.43 4.90
CA LYS A 159 31.33 -10.04 6.02
C LYS A 159 31.57 -11.55 6.09
N ASN A 160 31.50 -12.26 4.96
CA ASN A 160 31.74 -13.70 4.89
C ASN A 160 33.20 -14.05 5.24
N LYS A 161 34.18 -13.26 4.79
CA LYS A 161 35.58 -13.43 5.20
C LYS A 161 35.75 -13.27 6.72
N ARG A 162 35.14 -12.26 7.34
CA ARG A 162 35.16 -12.06 8.79
C ARG A 162 34.50 -13.21 9.55
N LYS A 163 33.33 -13.69 9.08
CA LYS A 163 32.65 -14.86 9.65
C LYS A 163 33.53 -16.11 9.61
N ARG A 164 34.18 -16.40 8.48
CA ARG A 164 35.11 -17.54 8.36
C ARG A 164 36.30 -17.42 9.33
N ARG A 165 36.89 -16.23 9.48
CA ARG A 165 37.96 -15.99 10.48
C ARG A 165 37.47 -16.21 11.91
N LEU A 166 36.26 -15.75 12.24
CA LEU A 166 35.66 -15.97 13.56
C LEU A 166 35.39 -17.45 13.81
N MET A 167 34.88 -18.19 12.83
CA MET A 167 34.67 -19.64 12.92
C MET A 167 35.99 -20.37 13.17
N ARG A 168 37.05 -20.06 12.40
CA ARG A 168 38.39 -20.62 12.65
C ARG A 168 38.93 -20.29 14.04
N ARG A 169 38.72 -19.07 14.53
CA ARG A 169 39.10 -18.69 15.91
C ARG A 169 38.31 -19.49 16.95
N LYS A 170 37.00 -19.68 16.75
CA LYS A 170 36.16 -20.50 17.63
C LYS A 170 36.56 -21.97 17.60
N GLU A 171 36.89 -22.53 16.44
CA GLU A 171 37.41 -23.90 16.30
C GLU A 171 38.76 -24.05 16.99
N ALA A 172 39.70 -23.12 16.77
CA ALA A 172 40.98 -23.12 17.47
C ALA A 172 40.82 -22.99 18.99
N TRP A 173 39.88 -22.17 19.46
CA TRP A 173 39.57 -22.03 20.90
C TRP A 173 38.93 -23.30 21.47
N LYS A 174 38.08 -24.00 20.70
CA LYS A 174 37.56 -25.32 21.08
C LYS A 174 38.65 -26.37 21.19
N VAL A 175 39.62 -26.38 20.27
CA VAL A 175 40.79 -27.28 20.35
C VAL A 175 41.65 -26.91 21.57
N PHE A 176 41.86 -25.62 21.81
CA PHE A 176 42.63 -25.13 22.96
C PHE A 176 41.98 -25.50 24.31
N CYS A 177 40.67 -25.29 24.49
CA CYS A 177 39.96 -25.66 25.71
C CYS A 177 39.66 -27.17 25.82
N GLY A 178 39.49 -27.88 24.69
CA GLY A 178 39.27 -29.32 24.65
C GLY A 178 40.51 -30.16 24.94
N ASN A 179 41.70 -29.61 24.72
CA ASN A 179 42.98 -30.24 25.03
C ASN A 179 43.48 -29.96 26.46
N GLY A 180 42.67 -29.36 27.33
CA GLY A 180 43.01 -29.20 28.75
C GLY A 180 44.23 -28.33 29.06
N ILE A 181 44.63 -27.41 28.17
CA ILE A 181 45.75 -26.50 28.46
C ILE A 181 45.25 -25.39 29.38
N VAL A 182 45.52 -25.55 30.67
CA VAL A 182 45.39 -24.52 31.71
C VAL A 182 46.69 -23.72 31.73
N PHE A 183 46.65 -22.43 31.37
CA PHE A 183 47.74 -21.52 31.72
C PHE A 183 47.50 -21.03 33.15
N ASN A 184 48.33 -21.47 34.09
CA ASN A 184 48.50 -20.77 35.35
C ASN A 184 49.67 -19.79 35.21
N ASP A 185 49.34 -18.54 35.49
CA ASP A 185 50.19 -17.42 35.85
C ASP A 185 51.03 -16.68 34.79
N LEU A 186 50.77 -15.36 34.78
CA LEU A 186 51.68 -14.30 34.34
C LEU A 186 52.94 -14.35 35.22
N ASN A 187 53.89 -15.22 34.88
CA ASN A 187 55.33 -15.17 35.19
C ASN A 187 55.86 -16.60 35.30
N SER A 188 56.19 -17.25 34.19
CA SER A 188 57.22 -18.31 34.17
C SER A 188 57.60 -18.64 32.73
N ILE A 189 58.87 -18.37 32.40
CA ILE A 189 59.58 -18.81 31.20
C ILE A 189 60.19 -20.19 31.51
N PRO A 190 60.10 -21.17 30.59
CA PRO A 190 61.23 -22.09 30.41
C PRO A 190 61.54 -22.25 28.92
N LEU A 191 62.75 -21.90 28.45
CA LEU A 191 63.94 -22.76 28.36
C LEU A 191 63.66 -24.10 27.68
N LEU A 192 64.17 -24.16 26.44
CA LEU A 192 64.21 -25.28 25.51
C LEU A 192 65.37 -26.21 25.87
N ASP A 193 65.14 -27.51 25.76
CA ASP A 193 66.10 -28.45 25.18
C ASP A 193 65.68 -28.76 23.74
#